data_AF-A0A7S0MXV2-F1
#
_entry.id   AF-A0A7S0MXV2-F1
#
_cell.length_a   1.000
_cell.length_b   1.000
_cell.length_c   1.000
_cell.angle_alpha   90.00
_cell.angle_beta   90.00
_cell.angle_gamma   90.00
#
_symmetry.space_group_name_H-M   'P 1'
#
loop_
_entity.id
_entity.type
_entity.pdbx_description
1 polymer ?
#
loop_
_entity_poly.entity_id
_entity_poly.type
_entity_poly.pdbx_seq_one_letter_code
_entity_poly.pdbx_strand_id
1 'polypeptide(L)'
;VTSVLEEAVIGKLSLDMCGDVLAWSGRCGMQQLEAEALEMAAKRFEEFATTEGFARIEEEALMIVLDDDRLVARNEEAVWEAVVGWIKSGGRGRVVVGKIRFPLMAEEYFRGRVLDIVPEKDKEWISCVVAEALR
;
A
#
# COMPACT_ATOMS: atom_id res chain seq x y z
N VAL A 1 18.23 20.48 -9.67
CA VAL A 1 19.53 20.19 -9.03
C VAL A 1 19.20 19.32 -7.84
N THR A 2 19.54 18.04 -7.91
CA THR A 2 19.35 17.10 -6.80
C THR A 2 20.17 17.58 -5.63
N SER A 3 19.58 17.60 -4.43
CA SER A 3 20.34 18.01 -3.26
C SER A 3 21.32 16.90 -2.85
N VAL A 4 22.50 17.27 -2.35
CA VAL A 4 23.48 16.29 -1.82
C VAL A 4 22.87 15.40 -0.73
N LEU A 5 21.85 15.92 -0.02
CA LEU A 5 21.09 15.18 0.97
C LEU A 5 20.24 14.08 0.35
N GLU A 6 19.52 14.35 -0.75
CA GLU A 6 18.73 13.34 -1.46
C GLU A 6 19.62 12.20 -1.95
N GLU A 7 20.75 12.50 -2.59
CA GLU A 7 21.69 11.49 -3.10
C GLU A 7 22.22 10.59 -1.96
N ALA A 8 22.54 11.18 -0.81
CA ALA A 8 23.02 10.44 0.35
C ALA A 8 21.97 9.52 0.97
N VAL A 9 20.69 9.93 0.98
CA VAL A 9 19.58 9.10 1.47
C VAL A 9 19.23 8.01 0.47
N ILE A 10 19.17 8.33 -0.83
CA ILE A 10 18.93 7.36 -1.91
C ILE A 10 19.96 6.22 -1.84
N GLY A 11 21.24 6.54 -1.62
CA GLY A 11 22.29 5.53 -1.48
C GLY A 11 22.15 4.58 -0.27
N LYS A 12 21.23 4.87 0.66
CA LYS A 12 20.94 4.05 1.85
C LYS A 12 19.48 3.59 1.91
N LEU A 13 18.69 3.88 0.89
CA LEU A 13 17.27 3.54 0.85
C LEU A 13 17.11 2.02 0.90
N SER A 14 16.18 1.57 1.73
CA SER A 14 15.78 0.16 1.85
C SER A 14 14.26 0.06 1.81
N LEU A 15 13.73 -1.14 1.53
CA LEU A 15 12.29 -1.36 1.48
C LEU A 15 11.59 -0.95 2.78
N ASP A 16 12.17 -1.28 3.93
CA ASP A 16 11.61 -0.94 5.25
C ASP A 16 11.48 0.58 5.47
N MET A 17 12.29 1.38 4.78
CA MET A 17 12.26 2.84 4.89
C MET A 17 11.29 3.50 3.91
N CYS A 18 10.79 2.78 2.89
CA CYS A 18 10.05 3.40 1.80
C CYS A 18 8.77 4.10 2.28
N GLY A 19 8.03 3.48 3.21
CA GLY A 19 6.82 4.08 3.77
C GLY A 19 7.10 5.40 4.49
N ASP A 20 8.11 5.44 5.34
CA ASP A 20 8.52 6.65 6.05
C ASP A 20 9.00 7.72 5.07
N VAL A 21 9.87 7.35 4.12
CA VAL A 21 10.40 8.26 3.10
C VAL A 21 9.28 8.89 2.29
N LEU A 22 8.29 8.12 1.83
CA LEU A 22 7.14 8.64 1.10
C LEU A 22 6.31 9.63 1.94
N ALA A 23 6.16 9.37 3.24
CA ALA A 23 5.42 10.26 4.12
C ALA A 23 6.05 11.66 4.23
N TRP A 24 7.38 11.77 4.32
CA TRP A 24 8.04 13.07 4.54
C TRP A 24 8.66 13.71 3.29
N SER A 25 9.10 12.93 2.29
CA SER A 25 9.82 13.46 1.11
C SER A 25 8.98 14.44 0.28
N GLY A 26 7.70 14.12 0.02
CA GLY A 26 6.78 15.02 -0.68
C GLY A 26 6.53 16.33 0.07
N ARG A 27 6.47 16.29 1.41
CA ARG A 27 6.32 17.49 2.26
C ARG A 27 7.57 18.38 2.25
N CYS A 28 8.74 17.80 2.01
CA CYS A 28 10.02 18.48 1.98
C CYS A 28 10.46 18.91 0.57
N GLY A 29 9.66 18.62 -0.47
CA GLY A 29 10.01 18.91 -1.86
C GLY A 29 11.16 18.06 -2.40
N MET A 30 11.41 16.89 -1.80
CA MET A 30 12.48 15.96 -2.21
C MET A 30 11.98 14.97 -3.28
N GLN A 31 11.63 15.51 -4.44
CA GLN A 31 10.94 14.79 -5.51
C GLN A 31 11.72 13.56 -6.02
N GLN A 32 13.05 13.63 -6.06
CA GLN A 32 13.83 12.49 -6.56
C GLN A 32 13.82 11.35 -5.54
N LEU A 33 14.01 11.66 -4.26
CA LEU A 33 13.96 10.66 -3.20
C LEU A 33 12.56 10.02 -3.10
N GLU A 34 11.51 10.84 -3.23
CA GLU A 34 10.12 10.35 -3.28
C GLU A 34 9.91 9.38 -4.45
N ALA A 35 10.38 9.74 -5.65
CA ALA A 35 10.24 8.91 -6.84
C ALA A 35 10.99 7.56 -6.70
N GLU A 36 12.20 7.57 -6.14
CA GLU A 36 13.00 6.35 -5.91
C GLU A 36 12.35 5.43 -4.86
N ALA A 37 11.84 6.01 -3.75
CA ALA A 37 11.12 5.25 -2.74
C ALA A 37 9.82 4.64 -3.27
N LEU A 38 9.07 5.42 -4.05
CA LEU A 38 7.84 4.95 -4.69
C LEU A 38 8.14 3.82 -5.68
N GLU A 39 9.12 4.00 -6.55
CA GLU A 39 9.51 3.00 -7.53
C GLU A 39 9.98 1.70 -6.85
N MET A 40 10.79 1.81 -5.80
CA MET A 40 11.25 0.64 -5.04
C MET A 40 10.09 -0.10 -4.36
N ALA A 41 9.19 0.63 -3.69
CA ALA A 41 8.02 0.06 -3.03
C ALA A 41 7.05 -0.58 -4.02
N ALA A 42 6.74 0.10 -5.13
CA ALA A 42 5.79 -0.37 -6.13
C ALA A 42 6.31 -1.61 -6.88
N LYS A 43 7.57 -1.59 -7.35
CA LYS A 43 8.14 -2.72 -8.12
C LYS A 43 8.39 -3.97 -7.28
N ARG A 44 8.50 -3.83 -5.96
CA ARG A 44 8.75 -4.93 -5.02
C ARG A 44 7.66 -4.97 -3.94
N PHE A 45 6.42 -4.67 -4.34
CA PHE A 45 5.31 -4.48 -3.41
C PHE A 45 5.10 -5.65 -2.46
N GLU A 46 5.16 -6.90 -2.96
CA GLU A 46 5.00 -8.08 -2.09
C GLU A 46 6.13 -8.22 -1.08
N GLU A 47 7.38 -7.92 -1.45
CA GLU A 47 8.49 -7.90 -0.50
C GLU A 47 8.32 -6.76 0.51
N PHE A 48 7.94 -5.58 0.03
CA PHE A 48 7.67 -4.42 0.86
C PHE A 48 6.58 -4.70 1.89
N ALA A 49 5.49 -5.38 1.48
CA ALA A 49 4.36 -5.75 2.33
C ALA A 49 4.75 -6.64 3.53
N THR A 50 5.90 -7.30 3.49
CA THR A 50 6.43 -8.12 4.60
C THR A 50 7.29 -7.35 5.60
N THR A 51 7.61 -6.09 5.31
CA THR A 51 8.49 -5.25 6.15
C THR A 51 7.75 -4.63 7.34
N GLU A 52 8.48 -4.27 8.40
CA GLU A 52 7.88 -3.52 9.50
C GLU A 52 7.49 -2.11 9.08
N GLY A 53 8.25 -1.51 8.16
CA GLY A 53 7.96 -0.23 7.53
C GLY A 53 6.59 -0.20 6.87
N PHE A 54 6.24 -1.27 6.14
CA PHE A 54 4.90 -1.39 5.59
C PHE A 54 3.82 -1.51 6.67
N ALA A 55 4.06 -2.27 7.74
CA ALA A 55 3.09 -2.36 8.84
C ALA A 55 2.83 -1.01 9.54
N ARG A 56 3.78 -0.07 9.47
CA ARG A 56 3.72 1.27 10.10
C ARG A 56 3.42 2.40 9.11
N ILE A 57 3.29 2.12 7.81
CA ILE A 57 3.11 3.15 6.78
C ILE A 57 1.87 4.01 7.05
N GLU A 58 1.99 5.32 6.81
CA GLU A 58 0.87 6.26 6.87
C GLU A 58 -0.14 5.99 5.73
N GLU A 59 -1.41 6.31 5.96
CA GLU A 59 -2.51 6.06 5.02
C GLU A 59 -2.24 6.71 3.65
N GLU A 60 -1.79 7.97 3.66
CA GLU A 60 -1.49 8.75 2.47
C GLU A 60 -0.33 8.15 1.67
N ALA A 61 0.73 7.70 2.33
CA ALA A 61 1.87 7.07 1.67
C ALA A 61 1.48 5.72 1.05
N LEU A 62 0.64 4.93 1.72
CA LEU A 62 0.13 3.67 1.16
C LEU A 62 -0.76 3.92 -0.05
N MET A 63 -1.62 4.94 -0.02
CA MET A 63 -2.43 5.30 -1.19
C MET A 63 -1.57 5.65 -2.41
N ILE A 64 -0.47 6.39 -2.21
CA ILE A 64 0.45 6.72 -3.30
C ILE A 64 1.05 5.45 -3.91
N VAL A 65 1.42 4.47 -3.09
CA VAL A 65 1.95 3.18 -3.58
C VAL A 65 0.87 2.40 -4.35
N LEU A 66 -0.35 2.32 -3.82
CA LEU A 66 -1.46 1.57 -4.43
C LEU A 66 -1.98 2.21 -5.73
N ASP A 67 -1.87 3.54 -5.86
CA ASP A 67 -2.23 4.29 -7.06
C ASP A 67 -1.16 4.26 -8.16
N ASP A 68 0.05 3.75 -7.89
CA ASP A 68 1.11 3.71 -8.89
C ASP A 68 0.88 2.60 -9.92
N ASP A 69 0.74 2.96 -11.19
CA ASP A 69 0.54 2.02 -12.31
C ASP A 69 1.71 1.02 -12.48
N ARG A 70 2.87 1.30 -11.88
CA ARG A 70 4.06 0.43 -11.89
C ARG A 70 4.06 -0.54 -10.71
N LEU A 71 3.02 -0.57 -9.88
CA LEU A 71 2.87 -1.55 -8.80
C LEU A 71 2.89 -2.96 -9.38
N VAL A 72 3.86 -3.77 -8.92
CA VAL A 72 4.03 -5.16 -9.32
C VAL A 72 3.61 -6.05 -8.15
N ALA A 73 2.49 -6.74 -8.36
CA ALA A 73 2.03 -7.84 -7.53
C ALA A 73 1.57 -8.99 -8.44
N ARG A 74 1.63 -10.22 -7.95
CA ARG A 74 1.20 -11.41 -8.68
C ARG A 74 -0.26 -11.35 -9.13
N ASN A 75 -1.11 -10.73 -8.31
CA ASN A 75 -2.54 -10.53 -8.54
C ASN A 75 -3.10 -9.52 -7.52
N GLU A 76 -4.35 -9.09 -7.72
CA GLU A 76 -4.99 -8.12 -6.84
C GLU A 76 -5.29 -8.72 -5.45
N GLU A 77 -5.44 -10.05 -5.34
CA GLU A 77 -5.60 -10.73 -4.06
C GLU A 77 -4.40 -10.54 -3.15
N ALA A 78 -3.17 -10.54 -3.68
CA ALA A 78 -1.97 -10.25 -2.89
C ALA A 78 -1.96 -8.82 -2.34
N VAL A 79 -2.44 -7.86 -3.15
CA VAL A 79 -2.60 -6.47 -2.72
C VAL A 79 -3.62 -6.36 -1.59
N TRP A 80 -4.75 -7.06 -1.72
CA TRP A 80 -5.76 -7.14 -0.68
C TRP A 80 -5.25 -7.78 0.61
N GLU A 81 -4.56 -8.92 0.52
CA GLU A 81 -3.97 -9.60 1.68
C GLU A 81 -2.99 -8.68 2.42
N ALA A 82 -2.16 -7.94 1.70
CA ALA A 82 -1.24 -6.95 2.26
C ALA A 82 -2.00 -5.81 2.97
N VAL A 83 -3.01 -5.22 2.34
CA VAL A 83 -3.82 -4.15 2.95
C VAL A 83 -4.56 -4.63 4.19
N VAL A 84 -5.11 -5.84 4.18
CA VAL A 84 -5.73 -6.43 5.38
C VAL A 84 -4.71 -6.66 6.48
N GLY A 85 -3.49 -7.08 6.14
CA GLY A 85 -2.36 -7.15 7.07
C GLY A 85 -2.04 -5.80 7.73
N TRP A 86 -1.99 -4.74 6.93
CA TRP A 86 -1.80 -3.37 7.42
C TRP A 86 -2.96 -2.88 8.32
N ILE A 87 -4.21 -3.16 7.95
CA ILE A 87 -5.39 -2.85 8.79
C ILE A 87 -5.31 -3.57 10.14
N LYS A 88 -4.89 -4.85 10.15
CA LYS A 88 -4.67 -5.62 11.39
C LYS A 88 -3.63 -4.98 12.30
N SER A 89 -2.62 -4.32 11.73
CA SER A 89 -1.59 -3.58 12.45
C SER A 89 -2.07 -2.22 13.00
N GLY A 90 -3.32 -1.83 12.72
CA GLY A 90 -3.91 -0.58 13.21
C GLY A 90 -4.09 0.51 12.15
N GLY A 91 -3.84 0.19 10.88
CA GLY A 91 -4.10 1.09 9.75
C GLY A 91 -5.57 1.50 9.64
N ARG A 92 -5.83 2.76 9.24
CA ARG A 92 -7.19 3.27 8.99
C ARG A 92 -7.55 2.99 7.54
N GLY A 93 -8.49 2.08 7.32
CA GLY A 93 -8.57 1.38 6.04
C GLY A 93 -9.54 1.94 5.01
N ARG A 94 -10.47 2.85 5.33
CA ARG A 94 -11.62 3.08 4.43
C ARG A 94 -11.22 3.57 3.04
N VAL A 95 -10.33 4.55 2.94
CA VAL A 95 -9.90 5.12 1.66
C VAL A 95 -8.97 4.15 0.92
N VAL A 96 -8.05 3.51 1.64
CA VAL A 96 -7.11 2.50 1.12
C VAL A 96 -7.85 1.31 0.52
N VAL A 97 -8.87 0.80 1.20
CA VAL A 97 -9.71 -0.31 0.69
C VAL A 97 -10.42 0.07 -0.60
N GLY A 98 -10.82 1.34 -0.75
CA GLY A 98 -11.42 1.84 -1.99
C GLY A 98 -10.46 1.90 -3.18
N LYS A 99 -9.14 1.79 -2.97
CA LYS A 99 -8.13 1.71 -4.05
C LYS A 99 -7.99 0.30 -4.63
N ILE A 100 -8.46 -0.71 -3.91
CA ILE A 100 -8.36 -2.10 -4.34
C ILE A 100 -9.30 -2.36 -5.50
N ARG A 101 -8.76 -2.95 -6.57
CA ARG A 101 -9.47 -3.26 -7.80
C ARG A 101 -10.18 -4.61 -7.68
N PHE A 102 -11.17 -4.70 -6.78
CA PHE A 102 -11.96 -5.92 -6.55
C PHE A 102 -12.44 -6.64 -7.83
N PRO A 103 -12.83 -5.94 -8.93
CA PRO A 103 -13.20 -6.60 -10.17
C PRO A 103 -12.10 -7.44 -10.84
N LEU A 104 -10.83 -7.23 -10.50
CA LEU A 104 -9.69 -7.98 -11.03
C LEU A 104 -9.39 -9.27 -10.25
N MET A 105 -10.06 -9.50 -9.11
CA MET A 105 -9.91 -10.72 -8.34
C MET A 105 -10.69 -11.88 -8.94
N ALA A 106 -10.23 -13.11 -8.70
CA ALA A 106 -10.95 -14.31 -9.04
C ALA A 106 -12.30 -14.37 -8.29
N GLU A 107 -13.38 -14.72 -9.00
CA GLU A 107 -14.75 -14.77 -8.46
C GLU A 107 -14.86 -15.70 -7.23
N GLU A 108 -14.13 -16.81 -7.24
CA GLU A 108 -14.06 -17.77 -6.13
C GLU A 108 -13.44 -17.15 -4.87
N TYR A 109 -12.38 -16.36 -5.05
CA TYR A 109 -11.73 -15.64 -3.96
C TYR A 109 -12.64 -14.52 -3.45
N PHE A 110 -13.26 -13.79 -4.37
CA PHE A 110 -14.15 -12.67 -4.04
C PHE A 110 -15.35 -13.10 -3.19
N ARG A 111 -16.06 -14.17 -3.60
CA ARG A 111 -17.26 -14.63 -2.90
C ARG A 111 -16.99 -15.29 -1.55
N GLY A 112 -15.85 -15.96 -1.40
CA GLY A 112 -15.55 -16.75 -0.21
C GLY A 112 -14.56 -16.08 0.73
N ARG A 113 -13.43 -15.59 0.22
CA ARG A 113 -12.25 -15.27 1.04
C ARG A 113 -12.04 -13.80 1.35
N VAL A 114 -12.62 -12.88 0.56
CA VAL A 114 -12.38 -11.43 0.75
C VAL A 114 -12.73 -10.97 2.17
N LEU A 115 -13.87 -11.41 2.70
CA LEU A 115 -14.31 -11.06 4.06
C LEU A 115 -13.76 -12.00 5.14
N ASP A 116 -13.32 -13.22 4.79
CA ASP A 116 -12.83 -14.20 5.78
C ASP A 116 -11.52 -13.77 6.44
N ILE A 117 -10.64 -13.11 5.68
CA ILE A 117 -9.34 -12.66 6.20
C ILE A 117 -9.43 -11.39 7.05
N VAL A 118 -10.58 -10.71 7.00
CA VAL A 118 -10.83 -9.42 7.66
C VAL A 118 -11.20 -9.62 9.13
N PRO A 119 -10.67 -8.81 10.06
CA PRO A 119 -11.08 -8.85 11.48
C PRO A 119 -12.59 -8.62 11.63
N GLU A 120 -13.25 -9.36 12.53
CA GLU A 120 -14.72 -9.28 12.71
C GLU A 120 -15.22 -7.85 12.97
N LYS A 121 -14.46 -7.06 13.73
CA LYS A 121 -14.75 -5.65 14.02
C LYS A 121 -14.78 -4.75 12.79
N ASP A 122 -14.10 -5.15 11.71
CA ASP A 122 -13.91 -4.36 10.49
C ASP A 122 -14.76 -4.86 9.31
N LYS A 123 -15.36 -6.06 9.43
CA LYS A 123 -16.14 -6.70 8.36
C LYS A 123 -17.32 -5.84 7.90
N GLU A 124 -18.03 -5.21 8.82
CA GLU A 124 -19.23 -4.42 8.51
C GLU A 124 -18.89 -3.26 7.57
N TRP A 125 -17.93 -2.41 7.93
CA TRP A 125 -17.59 -1.25 7.10
C TRP A 125 -16.85 -1.66 5.81
N ILE A 126 -16.01 -2.71 5.84
CA ILE A 126 -15.35 -3.23 4.63
C ILE A 126 -16.39 -3.74 3.65
N SER A 127 -17.40 -4.49 4.11
CA SER A 127 -18.47 -4.98 3.24
C SER A 127 -19.21 -3.84 2.52
N CYS A 128 -19.43 -2.71 3.20
CA CYS A 128 -20.00 -1.51 2.60
C CYS A 128 -19.09 -0.93 1.50
N VAL A 129 -17.79 -0.79 1.75
CA VAL A 129 -16.84 -0.25 0.76
C VAL A 129 -16.71 -1.17 -0.44
N VAL A 130 -16.64 -2.48 -0.22
CA VAL A 130 -16.60 -3.49 -1.28
C VAL A 130 -17.86 -3.43 -2.14
N ALA A 131 -19.05 -3.30 -1.53
CA ALA A 131 -20.30 -3.14 -2.26
C ALA A 131 -20.37 -1.83 -3.06
N GLU A 132 -19.76 -0.75 -2.56
CA GLU A 132 -19.63 0.52 -3.28
C GLU A 132 -18.68 0.41 -4.48
N ALA A 133 -17.55 -0.29 -4.33
CA ALA A 133 -16.54 -0.45 -5.37
C ALA A 133 -17.00 -1.35 -6.55
N LEU A 134 -18.08 -2.11 -6.37
CA LEU A 134 -18.67 -2.96 -7.41
C LEU A 134 -19.87 -2.33 -8.14
N ARG A 135 -20.32 -1.15 -7.73
CA ARG A 135 -21.39 -0.42 -8.42
C ARG A 135 -20.88 0.32 -9.64
#